data_AF-A0A1G5G572-F1
#
_entry.id   AF-A0A1G5G572-F1
#
_cell.length_a   1.000
_cell.length_b   1.000
_cell.length_c   1.000
_cell.angle_alpha   90.00
_cell.angle_beta   90.00
_cell.angle_gamma   90.00
#
_symmetry.space_group_name_H-M   'P 1'
#
loop_
_entity.id
_entity.type
_entity.pdbx_description
1 polymer ?
#
loop_
_entity_poly.entity_id
_entity_poly.type
_entity_poly.pdbx_seq_one_letter_code
_entity_poly.pdbx_strand_id
1 'polypeptide(L)' 'MTAREPAGLAHQALTEALDEAAVLRDLLALLFWAAEAVPGPKGAGLARGAMMAQDRLELLIARIEAARWQLRPGTEGRG' A
#
# COMPACT_ATOMS: atom_id res chain seq x y z
N MET A 1 13.38 5.49 30.41
CA MET A 1 13.49 5.54 28.94
C MET A 1 13.30 4.11 28.41
N THR A 2 12.08 3.57 28.47
CA THR A 2 11.02 3.62 27.43
C THR A 2 11.35 2.83 26.16
N ALA A 3 11.41 1.50 26.26
CA ALA A 3 11.35 0.57 25.11
C ALA A 3 10.08 0.72 24.22
N ARG A 4 9.23 1.72 24.49
CA ARG A 4 7.97 2.04 23.80
C ARG A 4 8.16 3.00 22.62
N GLU A 5 9.24 3.77 22.59
CA GLU A 5 9.59 4.68 21.48
C GLU A 5 9.83 3.99 20.13
N PRO A 6 10.61 2.91 20.01
CA PRO A 6 10.90 2.32 18.70
C PRO A 6 9.67 1.69 18.05
N ALA A 7 8.77 1.09 18.83
CA ALA A 7 7.53 0.50 18.33
C ALA A 7 6.54 1.58 17.84
N GLY A 8 6.49 2.74 18.52
CA GLY A 8 5.66 3.87 18.11
C GLY A 8 6.12 4.47 16.77
N LEU A 9 7.43 4.68 16.61
CA LEU A 9 8.01 5.20 15.37
C LEU A 9 7.80 4.23 14.19
N ALA A 10 7.99 2.93 14.40
CA ALA A 10 7.73 1.93 13.37
C ALA A 10 6.24 1.86 12.99
N HIS A 11 5.32 1.97 13.96
CA HIS A 11 3.89 2.01 13.68
C HIS A 11 3.48 3.25 12.87
N GLN A 12 4.06 4.41 13.19
CA GLN A 12 3.84 5.64 12.45
C GLN A 12 4.35 5.50 11.00
N ALA A 13 5.59 5.06 10.81
CA ALA A 13 6.18 4.88 9.47
C ALA A 13 5.36 3.91 8.61
N LEU A 14 4.81 2.83 9.19
CA LEU A 14 3.93 1.91 8.46
C LEU A 14 2.57 2.53 8.12
N THR A 15 2.08 3.48 8.91
CA THR A 15 0.84 4.21 8.60
C THR A 15 1.07 5.19 7.47
N GLU A 16 2.16 5.96 7.51
CA GLU A 16 2.57 6.84 6.41
C GLU A 16 2.77 6.05 5.11
N ALA A 17 3.39 4.88 5.17
CA ALA A 17 3.53 4.00 4.01
C ALA A 17 2.18 3.52 3.42
N LEU A 18 1.15 3.33 4.24
CA LEU A 18 -0.20 2.99 3.77
C LEU A 18 -0.89 4.18 3.11
N ASP A 19 -0.68 5.39 3.64
CA ASP A 19 -1.20 6.62 3.04
C ASP A 19 -0.55 6.87 1.67
N GLU A 20 0.77 6.70 1.55
CA GLU A 20 1.48 6.75 0.26
C GLU A 20 0.97 5.68 -0.72
N ALA A 21 0.73 4.45 -0.23
CA ALA A 21 0.20 3.37 -1.07
C ALA A 21 -1.21 3.68 -1.59
N ALA A 22 -2.06 4.36 -0.81
CA ALA A 22 -3.37 4.80 -1.27
C ALA A 22 -3.25 5.79 -2.44
N VAL A 23 -2.33 6.76 -2.35
CA VAL A 23 -2.05 7.71 -3.45
C VAL A 23 -1.56 6.97 -4.69
N LEU A 24 -0.63 6.01 -4.54
CA LEU A 24 -0.13 5.22 -5.67
C LEU A 24 -1.24 4.41 -6.34
N ARG A 25 -2.18 3.85 -5.56
CA ARG A 25 -3.32 3.10 -6.10
C ARG A 25 -4.20 4.00 -6.97
N ASP A 26 -4.49 5.21 -6.50
CA ASP A 26 -5.30 6.17 -7.25
C ASP A 26 -4.59 6.62 -8.54
N LEU A 27 -3.27 6.84 -8.49
CA LEU A 27 -2.47 7.14 -9.68
C LEU A 27 -2.48 6.00 -10.70
N LEU A 28 -2.39 4.74 -10.25
CA LEU A 28 -2.46 3.58 -11.14
C LEU A 28 -3.84 3.44 -11.80
N ALA A 29 -4.92 3.72 -11.06
CA ALA A 29 -6.26 3.78 -11.62
C ALA A 29 -6.35 4.87 -12.71
N LEU A 30 -5.84 6.08 -12.45
CA LEU A 30 -5.80 7.14 -13.45
C LEU A 30 -5.00 6.75 -14.69
N LEU A 31 -3.87 6.06 -14.53
CA LEU A 31 -3.06 5.56 -15.65
C LEU A 31 -3.79 4.51 -16.47
N PHE A 32 -4.54 3.61 -15.81
CA PHE A 32 -5.39 2.64 -16.48
C PHE A 32 -6.44 3.33 -17.34
N TRP A 33 -7.17 4.31 -16.78
CA TRP A 33 -8.15 5.10 -17.53
C TRP A 33 -7.52 5.90 -18.67
N ALA A 34 -6.37 6.53 -18.44
CA ALA A 34 -5.64 7.27 -19.47
C ALA A 34 -5.17 6.36 -20.62
N ALA A 35 -4.92 5.07 -20.34
CA ALA A 35 -4.53 4.11 -21.35
C ALA A 35 -5.63 3.86 -22.39
N GLU A 36 -6.92 4.00 -22.03
CA GLU A 36 -8.05 3.86 -22.95
C GLU A 36 -8.04 4.91 -24.06
N ALA A 37 -7.51 6.11 -23.78
CA ALA A 37 -7.37 7.18 -24.76
C ALA A 37 -6.19 6.94 -25.74
N VAL A 38 -5.34 5.94 -25.49
CA VAL A 38 -4.19 5.64 -26.35
C VAL A 38 -4.54 4.51 -27.33
N PRO A 39 -4.63 4.77 -28.64
CA PRO A 39 -5.01 3.75 -29.60
C PRO A 39 -3.94 2.67 -29.78
N GLY A 40 -4.41 1.45 -30.08
CA GLY A 40 -3.57 0.34 -30.50
C GLY A 40 -2.79 -0.35 -29.38
N PRO A 41 -1.74 -1.11 -29.72
CA PRO A 41 -1.05 -2.00 -28.78
C PRO A 41 -0.38 -1.27 -27.62
N LYS A 42 -0.08 0.03 -27.79
CA LYS A 42 0.51 0.87 -26.74
C LYS A 42 -0.46 1.11 -25.58
N GLY A 43 -1.71 1.47 -25.86
CA GLY A 43 -2.74 1.62 -24.82
C GLY A 43 -3.01 0.30 -24.11
N ALA A 44 -3.15 -0.79 -24.86
CA ALA A 44 -3.30 -2.12 -24.28
C ALA A 44 -2.11 -2.52 -23.38
N GLY A 45 -0.88 -2.15 -23.76
CA GLY A 45 0.32 -2.36 -22.93
C GLY A 45 0.30 -1.53 -21.64
N LEU A 46 -0.10 -0.26 -21.72
CA LEU A 46 -0.22 0.63 -20.56
C LEU A 46 -1.28 0.13 -19.58
N ALA A 47 -2.47 -0.24 -20.07
CA ALA A 47 -3.54 -0.80 -19.24
C ALA A 47 -3.09 -2.05 -18.49
N ARG A 48 -2.45 -3.01 -19.18
CA ARG A 48 -1.89 -4.21 -18.54
C ARG A 48 -0.81 -3.89 -17.51
N GLY A 49 0.09 -2.95 -17.83
CA GLY A 49 1.13 -2.52 -16.91
C GLY A 49 0.56 -1.91 -15.63
N ALA A 50 -0.46 -1.05 -15.77
CA ALA A 50 -1.17 -0.45 -14.63
C ALA A 50 -1.84 -1.50 -13.75
N MET A 51 -2.55 -2.47 -14.35
CA MET A 51 -3.17 -3.58 -13.61
C MET A 51 -2.13 -4.43 -12.86
N MET A 52 -1.02 -4.81 -13.51
CA MET A 52 0.03 -5.58 -12.87
C MET A 52 0.70 -4.82 -11.71
N ALA A 53 0.91 -3.52 -11.87
CA ALA A 53 1.45 -2.68 -10.81
C ALA A 53 0.46 -2.56 -9.64
N GLN A 54 -0.84 -2.46 -9.93
CA GLN A 54 -1.90 -2.42 -8.92
C GLN A 54 -1.95 -3.72 -8.12
N ASP A 55 -1.91 -4.88 -8.77
CA ASP A 55 -1.84 -6.18 -8.07
C ASP A 55 -0.63 -6.29 -7.12
N ARG A 56 0.52 -5.76 -7.56
CA ARG A 56 1.73 -5.74 -6.71
C ARG A 56 1.62 -4.76 -5.55
N LEU A 57 0.95 -3.63 -5.76
CA LEU A 57 0.71 -2.64 -4.72
C LEU A 57 -0.25 -3.17 -3.65
N GLU A 58 -1.34 -3.85 -4.05
CA GLU A 58 -2.28 -4.48 -3.11
C GLU A 58 -1.59 -5.54 -2.24
N LEU A 59 -0.70 -6.34 -2.82
CA LEU A 59 0.13 -7.28 -2.05
C LEU A 59 1.06 -6.57 -1.06
N LEU A 60 1.61 -5.41 -1.44
CA LEU A 60 2.47 -4.63 -0.55
C LEU A 60 1.66 -4.01 0.60
N ILE A 61 0.48 -3.46 0.32
CA ILE A 61 -0.46 -2.94 1.32
C ILE A 61 -0.76 -4.02 2.35
N ALA A 62 -1.17 -5.22 1.91
CA ALA A 62 -1.47 -6.34 2.81
C ALA A 62 -0.28 -6.71 3.71
N ARG A 63 0.96 -6.65 3.20
CA ARG A 63 2.18 -6.91 3.99
C ARG A 63 2.44 -5.82 5.03
N ILE A 64 2.25 -4.56 4.65
CA ILE A 64 2.42 -3.41 5.55
C ILE A 64 1.35 -3.46 6.65
N GLU A 65 0.10 -3.75 6.31
CA GLU A 65 -0.98 -3.93 7.28
C GLU A 65 -0.69 -5.06 8.27
N ALA A 66 -0.22 -6.22 7.78
CA ALA A 66 0.18 -7.34 8.62
C ALA A 66 1.32 -6.95 9.58
N ALA A 67 2.36 -6.27 9.10
CA ALA A 67 3.46 -5.78 9.94
C ALA A 67 2.97 -4.77 10.98
N ARG A 68 2.07 -3.85 10.58
CA ARG A 68 1.50 -2.84 11.49
C ARG A 68 0.64 -3.48 12.57
N TRP A 69 -0.10 -4.54 12.24
CA TRP A 69 -0.90 -5.30 13.20
C TRP A 69 -0.02 -6.01 14.23
N GLN A 70 1.10 -6.62 13.81
CA GLN A 70 2.05 -7.29 14.70
C GLN A 70 2.72 -6.33 15.70
N LEU A 71 2.84 -5.04 15.35
CA LEU A 71 3.38 -4.02 16.24
C LEU A 71 2.36 -3.43 17.22
N ARG A 72 1.07 -3.76 17.08
CA ARG A 72 0.08 -3.34 18.08
C ARG A 72 0.40 -4.07 19.39
N PRO A 73 0.61 -3.36 20.52
CA PRO A 73 0.82 -4.02 21.80
C PRO A 73 -0.39 -4.93 22.05
N GLY A 74 -0.14 -6.21 22.26
CA GLY A 74 -1.19 -7.18 22.52
C GLY A 74 -2.10 -6.66 23.63
N THR A 75 -3.40 -6.72 23.41
CA THR A 75 -4.37 -6.82 24.49
C THR A 75 -4.06 -8.11 25.24
N GLU A 76 -3.03 -8.09 26.09
CA GLU A 76 -2.92 -9.05 27.18
C GLU A 76 -4.11 -8.78 28.09
N GLY A 77 -5.19 -9.50 27.82
CA GLY A 77 -6.30 -9.65 28.73
C GLY A 77 -5.74 -10.20 30.04
N ARG A 78 -5.58 -9.32 31.02
CA ARG A 78 -5.80 -9.69 32.41
C ARG A 78 -7.31 -9.70 32.60
N GLY A 79 -7.86 -10.90 32.76
CA GLY A 79 -9.27 -11.16 33.06
C GLY A 79 -9.46 -12.64 33.24
#